data_AF-A0A967ZFZ5-F1
#
_entry.id   AF-A0A967ZFZ5-F1
#
_cell.length_a   1.000
_cell.length_b   1.000
_cell.length_c   1.000
_cell.angle_alpha   90.00
_cell.angle_beta   90.00
_cell.angle_gamma   90.00
#
_symmetry.space_group_name_H-M   'P 1'
#
loop_
_entity.id
_entity.type
_entity.pdbx_description
1 polymer ?
#
loop_
_entity_poly.entity_id
_entity_poly.type
_entity_poly.pdbx_seq_one_letter_code
_entity_poly.pdbx_strand_id
1 'polypeptide(L)' 'DAEQLLESGLPLYVHAPYLVNVGSPNNRVRIPSRKILADTLEAAAAVGAKGVVVHGGHIGDDEDIAAGFERWVKA' A
#
# COMPACT_ATOMS: atom_id res chain seq x y z
N ASP A 1 17.79 6.18 -13.23
CA ASP A 1 16.71 5.25 -13.64
C ASP A 1 15.34 5.95 -13.67
N ALA A 2 14.97 6.76 -12.67
CA ALA A 2 13.70 7.50 -12.64
C ALA A 2 13.44 8.35 -13.91
N GLU A 3 14.43 9.09 -14.40
CA GLU A 3 14.32 9.87 -15.64
C GLU A 3 14.05 8.97 -16.86
N GLN A 4 14.74 7.84 -16.99
CA GLN A 4 14.52 6.87 -18.07
C GLN A 4 13.13 6.24 -18.01
N LEU A 5 12.61 5.97 -16.81
CA LEU A 5 11.26 5.47 -16.60
C LEU A 5 10.21 6.49 -17.04
N LEU A 6 10.40 7.76 -16.70
CA LEU A 6 9.53 8.86 -17.11
C LEU A 6 9.52 9.05 -18.64
N GLU A 7 10.69 8.97 -19.28
CA GLU A 7 10.84 9.15 -20.73
C GLU A 7 10.34 7.95 -21.56
N SER A 8 10.15 6.79 -20.93
CA SER A 8 9.76 5.55 -21.64
C SER A 8 8.41 5.62 -22.36
N GLY A 9 7.53 6.54 -21.95
CA GLY A 9 6.15 6.63 -22.44
C GLY A 9 5.25 5.45 -22.04
N LEU A 10 5.75 4.51 -21.24
CA LEU A 10 4.99 3.35 -20.77
C LEU A 10 4.16 3.69 -19.53
N PRO A 11 2.94 3.15 -19.39
CA PRO A 11 2.19 3.27 -18.15
C PRO A 11 2.84 2.41 -17.05
N LEU A 12 3.33 3.05 -16.00
CA LEU A 12 3.95 2.37 -14.86
C LEU A 12 2.94 2.18 -13.73
N TYR A 13 2.99 1.00 -13.10
CA TYR A 13 2.25 0.70 -11.88
C TYR A 13 3.23 0.13 -10.86
N VAL A 14 3.10 0.54 -9.60
CA VAL A 14 3.96 0.08 -8.51
C VAL A 14 3.16 -0.83 -7.61
N HIS A 15 3.72 -1.99 -7.27
CA HIS A 15 3.12 -2.89 -6.28
C HIS A 15 3.66 -2.52 -4.89
N ALA A 16 2.76 -2.30 -3.93
CA ALA A 16 3.16 -2.10 -2.55
C ALA A 16 3.84 -3.36 -1.98
N PRO A 17 4.74 -3.26 -0.99
CA PRO A 17 5.37 -4.43 -0.40
C PRO A 17 4.34 -5.45 0.12
N TYR A 18 4.56 -6.74 -0.12
CA TYR A 18 3.60 -7.80 0.22
C TYR A 18 3.23 -7.86 1.71
N LEU A 19 4.10 -7.37 2.60
CA LEU A 19 3.87 -7.37 4.04
C LEU A 19 2.90 -6.28 4.51
N VAL A 20 2.47 -5.37 3.63
CA VAL A 20 1.49 -4.34 3.95
C VAL A 20 0.15 -4.99 4.31
N ASN A 21 -0.30 -4.77 5.55
CA ASN A 21 -1.64 -5.10 6.00
C ASN A 21 -2.21 -3.96 6.86
N VAL A 22 -2.89 -3.02 6.20
CA VAL A 22 -3.53 -1.86 6.86
C VAL A 22 -4.82 -2.23 7.63
N GLY A 23 -5.37 -3.42 7.40
CA GLY A 23 -6.51 -3.99 8.13
C GLY A 23 -6.13 -4.77 9.39
N SER A 24 -4.84 -5.04 9.60
CA SER A 24 -4.36 -5.92 10.68
C SER A 24 -4.79 -5.44 12.07
N PRO A 25 -5.25 -6.32 12.99
CA PRO A 25 -5.47 -5.95 14.38
C PRO A 25 -4.17 -5.61 15.12
N ASN A 26 -3.04 -6.17 14.69
CA ASN A 26 -1.75 -5.93 15.33
C ASN A 26 -1.19 -4.55 14.97
N ASN A 27 -1.13 -3.63 15.93
CA ASN A 27 -0.61 -2.28 15.73
C ASN A 27 0.84 -2.27 15.22
N ARG A 28 1.65 -3.27 15.59
CA ARG A 28 3.05 -3.41 15.14
C ARG A 28 3.15 -3.78 13.65
N VAL A 29 2.07 -4.26 13.05
CA VAL A 29 1.95 -4.50 11.60
C VAL A 29 1.24 -3.32 10.94
N ARG A 30 0.08 -2.92 11.47
CA ARG A 30 -0.79 -1.92 10.84
C ARG A 30 -0.14 -0.54 10.72
N ILE A 31 0.51 -0.05 11.79
CA ILE A 31 1.08 1.31 11.77
C ILE A 31 2.28 1.39 10.81
N PRO A 32 3.26 0.47 10.85
CA PRO A 32 4.32 0.44 9.84
C PRO A 32 3.81 0.19 8.42
N SER A 33 2.74 -0.61 8.24
CA SER A 33 2.12 -0.84 6.94
C SER A 33 1.59 0.46 6.30
N ARG A 34 0.96 1.33 7.09
CA ARG A 34 0.52 2.65 6.59
C ARG A 34 1.70 3.53 6.21
N LYS A 35 2.74 3.56 7.05
CA LYS A 35 3.95 4.33 6.75
C LYS A 35 4.59 3.87 5.45
N ILE A 36 4.87 2.57 5.29
CA ILE A 36 5.53 2.08 4.08
C ILE A 36 4.64 2.20 2.84
N LEU A 37 3.30 2.12 2.99
CA LEU A 37 2.38 2.42 1.89
C LEU A 37 2.46 3.89 1.46
N ALA A 38 2.51 4.82 2.42
CA ALA A 38 2.71 6.25 2.13
C ALA A 38 4.08 6.51 1.46
N ASP A 39 5.16 5.93 1.99
CA ASP A 39 6.51 6.03 1.40
C ASP A 39 6.52 5.45 -0.04
N THR A 40 5.77 4.36 -0.28
CA THR A 40 5.61 3.76 -1.62
C THR A 40 4.85 4.67 -2.58
N LEU A 41 3.79 5.34 -2.11
CA LEU A 41 3.03 6.30 -2.93
C LEU A 41 3.91 7.48 -3.35
N GLU A 42 4.72 8.00 -2.43
CA GLU A 42 5.66 9.09 -2.73
C GLU A 42 6.72 8.64 -3.75
N ALA A 43 7.32 7.47 -3.55
CA ALA A 43 8.28 6.91 -4.50
C ALA A 43 7.67 6.62 -5.88
N ALA A 44 6.44 6.11 -5.93
CA ALA A 44 5.71 5.84 -7.16
C ALA A 44 5.40 7.15 -7.92
N ALA A 45 5.05 8.22 -7.20
CA ALA A 45 4.85 9.54 -7.79
C ALA A 45 6.15 10.10 -8.40
N ALA A 46 7.29 9.90 -7.74
CA ALA A 46 8.59 10.37 -8.22
C ALA A 46 9.03 9.75 -9.56
N VAL A 47 8.52 8.56 -9.91
CA VAL A 47 8.78 7.89 -11.19
C VAL A 47 7.60 7.99 -12.19
N GLY A 48 6.58 8.80 -11.89
CA GLY A 48 5.43 9.02 -12.76
C GLY A 48 4.48 7.83 -12.90
N ALA A 49 4.42 6.95 -11.89
CA ALA A 49 3.49 5.84 -11.88
C ALA A 49 2.03 6.32 -11.95
N LYS A 50 1.21 5.56 -12.69
CA LYS A 50 -0.23 5.79 -12.83
C LYS A 50 -1.03 5.35 -11.62
N GLY A 51 -0.47 4.45 -10.80
CA GLY A 51 -1.10 4.00 -9.58
C GLY A 51 -0.23 3.04 -8.79
N VAL A 52 -0.63 2.84 -7.54
CA VAL A 52 -0.08 1.83 -6.64
C VAL A 52 -1.13 0.75 -6.43
N VAL A 53 -0.72 -0.51 -6.58
CA VAL A 53 -1.54 -1.69 -6.28
C VAL A 53 -1.16 -2.21 -4.89
N VAL A 54 -2.16 -2.42 -4.04
CA VAL A 54 -1.98 -2.96 -2.69
C VAL A 54 -3.04 -4.04 -2.45
N HIS A 55 -2.64 -5.13 -1.79
CA HIS A 55 -3.58 -6.19 -1.42
C HIS A 55 -4.55 -5.72 -0.34
N GLY A 56 -5.77 -6.26 -0.33
CA GLY A 56 -6.76 -6.03 0.71
C GLY A 56 -6.32 -6.43 2.12
N GLY A 57 -5.27 -7.25 2.26
CA GLY A 57 -4.82 -7.76 3.55
C GLY A 57 -5.82 -8.76 4.16
N HIS A 58 -5.73 -8.93 5.48
CA HIS A 58 -6.58 -9.84 6.25
C HIS A 58 -6.75 -9.33 7.69
N ILE A 59 -7.79 -9.82 8.37
CA ILE A 59 -8.07 -9.53 9.79
C ILE A 59 -7.48 -10.63 10.69
N GLY A 60 -7.71 -10.56 12.01
CA GLY A 60 -7.45 -11.67 12.93
C GLY A 60 -8.49 -12.78 12.82
N ASP A 61 -8.15 -13.99 13.29
CA ASP A 61 -8.95 -15.21 13.07
C ASP A 61 -10.39 -15.13 13.61
N ASP A 62 -10.60 -14.41 14.73
CA ASP A 62 -11.90 -14.28 15.41
C ASP A 62 -12.51 -12.87 15.31
N GLU A 63 -12.13 -12.08 14.29
CA GLU A 63 -12.68 -10.73 14.09
C GLU A 63 -13.81 -10.66 13.06
N ASP A 64 -14.72 -9.71 13.25
CA ASP A 64 -15.64 -9.31 12.18
C ASP A 64 -14.87 -8.58 11.07
N ILE A 65 -15.11 -8.97 9.81
CA ILE A 65 -14.51 -8.32 8.63
C ILE A 65 -14.80 -6.82 8.57
N ALA A 66 -15.90 -6.35 9.16
CA ALA A 66 -16.23 -4.94 9.30
C ALA A 66 -15.12 -4.16 10.02
N ALA A 67 -14.48 -4.73 11.04
CA ALA A 67 -13.36 -4.11 11.74
C ALA A 67 -12.15 -3.91 10.82
N GLY A 68 -11.94 -4.83 9.86
CA GLY A 68 -10.95 -4.70 8.80
C GLY A 68 -11.23 -3.49 7.91
N PHE A 69 -12.48 -3.31 7.48
CA PHE A 69 -12.89 -2.15 6.68
C PHE A 69 -12.71 -0.82 7.43
N GLU A 70 -13.08 -0.75 8.70
CA GLU A 70 -12.90 0.45 9.53
C GLU A 70 -11.42 0.86 9.66
N ARG A 71 -10.51 -0.11 9.71
CA ARG A 71 -9.06 0.12 9.75
C ARG A 71 -8.51 0.54 8.39
N TRP A 72 -9.06 -0.03 7.32
CA TRP A 72 -8.73 0.27 5.94
C TRP A 72 -9.04 1.71 5.54
N VAL A 73 -10.22 2.22 5.92
CA VAL A 73 -10.62 3.60 5.61
C VAL A 73 -9.68 4.64 6.25
N LYS A 74 -8.95 4.25 7.30
CA LYS A 74 -7.98 5.09 8.03
C LYS A 74 -6.54 4.92 7.51
N ALA A 75 -6.34 4.13 6.45
CA ALA A 75 -5.02 3.87 5.88
C ALA A 75 -4.43 5.12 5.22
#